data_AF-A0AAW8GWV8-F1
#
_entry.id   AF-A0AAW8GWV8-F1
#
_cell.length_a   1.000
_cell.length_b   1.000
_cell.length_c   1.000
_cell.angle_alpha   90.00
_cell.angle_beta   90.00
_cell.angle_gamma   90.00
#
_symmetry.space_group_name_H-M   'P 1'
#
loop_
_entity.id
_entity.type
_entity.pdbx_description
1 polymer ?
#
loop_
_entity_poly.entity_id
_entity_poly.type
_entity_poly.pdbx_seq_one_letter_code
_entity_poly.pdbx_strand_id
1 'polypeptide(L)' 'MHPSNKPQFWAEIIEQQSQSGLSIVAFCKANQLTEHTFYYWRKKLYGGGQVLLFR' A
#
# COMPACT_ATOMS: atom_id res chain seq x y z
N MET A 1 21.94 -0.25 6.27
CA MET A 1 20.49 -0.08 5.99
C MET A 1 19.75 -0.42 7.27
N HIS A 2 19.18 0.58 7.95
CA HIS A 2 18.32 0.32 9.11
C HIS A 2 17.13 -0.54 8.67
N PRO A 3 16.62 -1.47 9.48
CA PRO A 3 15.39 -2.16 9.14
C PRO A 3 14.30 -1.09 9.00
N SER A 4 13.91 -0.82 7.75
CA SER A 4 12.92 0.20 7.42
C SER A 4 11.70 -0.03 8.31
N ASN A 5 11.32 1.00 9.06
CA ASN A 5 10.25 0.88 10.02
C ASN A 5 8.99 0.40 9.27
N LYS A 6 8.23 -0.57 9.81
CA LYS A 6 7.09 -1.20 9.09
C LYS A 6 6.16 -0.19 8.37
N PRO A 7 5.82 0.98 8.95
CA PRO A 7 5.03 2.00 8.25
C PRO A 7 5.65 2.50 6.94
N GLN A 8 6.96 2.72 6.91
CA GLN A 8 7.67 3.23 5.73
C GLN A 8 7.67 2.18 4.61
N PHE A 9 7.97 0.92 4.93
CA PHE A 9 7.91 -0.17 3.97
C PHE A 9 6.52 -0.25 3.31
N TRP A 10 5.45 -0.18 4.11
CA TRP A 10 4.10 -0.25 3.56
C TRP A 10 3.68 1.00 2.79
N ALA A 11 4.18 2.19 3.15
CA ALA A 11 3.98 3.39 2.35
C ALA A 11 4.58 3.24 0.95
N GLU A 12 5.84 2.80 0.85
CA GLU A 12 6.53 2.55 -0.43
C GLU A 12 5.78 1.52 -1.29
N ILE A 13 5.33 0.42 -0.69
CA ILE A 13 4.54 -0.63 -1.37
C ILE A 13 3.20 -0.08 -1.90
N ILE A 14 2.54 0.81 -1.16
CA ILE A 14 1.27 1.42 -1.58
C ILE A 14 1.49 2.41 -2.73
N GLU A 15 2.58 3.19 -2.68
CA GLU A 15 2.96 4.09 -3.78
C GLU A 15 3.29 3.31 -5.06
N GLN A 16 4.06 2.22 -4.95
CA GLN A 16 4.36 1.33 -6.07
C GLN A 16 3.08 0.73 -6.68
N GLN A 17 2.11 0.32 -5.84
CA GLN A 17 0.82 -0.16 -6.33
C GLN A 17 0.08 0.92 -7.11
N SER A 18 0.03 2.15 -6.59
CA SER A 18 -0.61 3.30 -7.27
C SER A 18 0.02 3.57 -8.63
N GLN A 19 1.36 3.56 -8.71
CA GLN A 19 2.11 3.81 -9.95
C GLN A 19 2.02 2.67 -10.96
N SER A 20 1.79 1.43 -10.51
CA SER A 20 1.71 0.25 -11.38
C SER A 20 0.50 0.23 -12.31
N GLY A 21 -0.56 0.98 -11.98
CA GLY A 21 -1.85 0.90 -12.67
C GLY A 21 -2.60 -0.43 -12.48
N LEU A 22 -2.03 -1.38 -11.72
CA LEU A 22 -2.66 -2.65 -11.39
C LEU A 22 -3.70 -2.46 -10.29
N SER A 23 -4.75 -3.29 -10.29
CA SER A 23 -5.62 -3.41 -9.11
C SER A 23 -4.81 -3.92 -7.92
N ILE A 24 -5.26 -3.60 -6.69
CA ILE A 24 -4.60 -4.06 -5.46
C ILE A 24 -4.46 -5.58 -5.43
N VAL A 25 -5.48 -6.31 -5.85
CA VAL A 25 -5.48 -7.79 -5.91
C VAL A 25 -4.41 -8.28 -6.88
N ALA A 26 -4.35 -7.73 -8.09
CA ALA A 26 -3.34 -8.12 -9.08
C ALA A 26 -1.92 -7.79 -8.61
N PHE A 27 -1.73 -6.60 -8.02
CA PHE A 27 -0.45 -6.18 -7.46
C PHE A 27 -0.02 -7.08 -6.30
N CYS A 28 -0.92 -7.41 -5.37
CA CYS A 28 -0.63 -8.29 -4.25
C CYS A 28 -0.23 -9.69 -4.74
N LYS A 29 -0.94 -10.26 -5.71
CA LYS A 29 -0.59 -11.55 -6.32
C LYS A 29 0.77 -11.52 -7.00
N ALA A 30 1.06 -10.47 -7.78
CA ALA A 30 2.34 -10.33 -8.49
C ALA A 30 3.54 -10.18 -7.54
N ASN A 31 3.34 -9.53 -6.40
CA ASN A 31 4.40 -9.25 -5.41
C ASN A 31 4.37 -10.19 -4.20
N GLN A 32 3.57 -11.27 -4.24
CA GLN A 32 3.42 -12.24 -3.15
C GLN A 32 3.05 -11.59 -1.80
N LEU A 33 2.22 -10.54 -1.85
CA LEU A 33 1.71 -9.84 -0.68
C LEU A 33 0.33 -10.37 -0.29
N THR A 34 0.04 -10.37 1.00
CA THR A 34 -1.30 -10.66 1.50
C THR A 34 -2.19 -9.43 1.33
N GLU A 35 -3.29 -9.58 0.58
CA GLU A 35 -4.28 -8.51 0.34
C GLU A 35 -4.79 -7.89 1.66
N HIS A 36 -5.13 -8.73 2.65
CA HIS A 36 -5.61 -8.26 3.96
C HIS A 36 -4.59 -7.35 4.67
N THR A 37 -3.31 -7.73 4.64
CA THR A 37 -2.23 -6.93 5.23
C THR A 37 -2.06 -5.61 4.48
N PHE A 38 -2.15 -5.64 3.15
CA PHE A 38 -2.12 -4.43 2.33
C PHE A 38 -3.26 -3.48 2.69
N TYR A 39 -4.50 -3.95 2.74
CA TYR A 39 -5.66 -3.12 3.12
C TYR A 39 -5.54 -2.57 4.54
N TYR A 40 -5.06 -3.37 5.50
CA TYR A 40 -4.79 -2.92 6.86
C TYR A 40 -3.82 -1.73 6.88
N TRP A 41 -2.68 -1.84 6.20
CA TRP A 41 -1.68 -0.77 6.18
C TRP A 41 -2.14 0.44 5.37
N ARG A 42 -2.82 0.23 4.25
CA ARG A 42 -3.42 1.34 3.49
C ARG A 42 -4.40 2.13 4.33
N LYS A 43 -5.29 1.46 5.08
CA LYS A 43 -6.20 2.11 6.01
C LYS A 43 -5.46 2.77 7.17
N LYS A 44 -4.42 2.14 7.71
CA LYS A 44 -3.65 2.68 8.83
C LYS A 44 -2.86 3.94 8.46
N LEU A 45 -2.31 3.99 7.25
CA LEU A 45 -1.46 5.09 6.76
C LEU A 45 -2.27 6.21 6.11
N TYR A 46 -3.36 5.88 5.42
CA TYR A 46 -4.13 6.83 4.60
C TYR A 46 -5.64 6.85 4.92
N GLY A 47 -6.12 6.03 5.86
CA GLY A 47 -7.54 5.95 6.24
C GLY A 47 -7.96 6.90 7.35
N GLY A 48 -7.10 7.85 7.74
CA GLY A 48 -7.41 8.91 8.70
C GLY A 48 -8.03 10.13 8.02
N GLY A 49 -9.33 10.08 7.73
CA GLY A 49 -10.11 11.22 7.26
C GLY A 49 -10.19 11.36 5.73
N GLN A 50 -11.41 11.55 5.23
CA GLN A 50 -11.73 11.74 3.82
C GLN A 50 -10.81 12.77 3.14
N VAL A 51 -10.00 12.36 2.18
CA VAL A 51 -9.76 13.16 0.98
C VAL A 51 -9.62 12.21 -0.21
N LEU A 52 -10.61 12.29 -1.09
CA LEU A 52 -10.53 11.87 -2.47
C LEU A 52 -9.33 12.58 -3.13
N LEU A 53 -8.21 11.88 -3.32
CA LEU A 53 -7.18 12.30 -4.26
C LEU A 53 -6.70 11.09 -5.06
N PHE A 54 -7.60 10.58 -5.90
CA PHE A 54 -7.16 10.16 -7.23
C PHE A 54 -7.08 11.45 -8.06
N ARG A 55 -5.86 11.98 -8.22
CA ARG A 55 -5.54 12.91 -9.31
C ARG A 55 -5.03 12.09 -10.48
#